data_AF-A0A3A0DD09-F1
#
_entry.id   AF-A0A3A0DD09-F1
#
_cell.length_a   1.000
_cell.length_b   1.000
_cell.length_c   1.000
_cell.angle_alpha   90.00
_cell.angle_beta   90.00
_cell.angle_gamma   90.00
#
_symmetry.space_group_name_H-M   'P 1'
#
loop_
_entity.id
_entity.type
_entity.pdbx_description
1 polymer ?
#
loop_
_entity_poly.entity_id
_entity_poly.type
_entity_poly.pdbx_seq_one_letter_code
_entity_poly.pdbx_strand_id
1 'polypeptide(L)' 'MNVDLSPENELFVDSVVAQGEYADRREALDEAVQLLRRHVWLRKAINEGLAGETIPAEVVHRELRQQLAEIEKRLQ' A
#
# COMPACT_ATOMS: atom_id res chain seq x y z
N MET A 1 -3.13 3.33 -24.99
CA MET A 1 -2.50 4.36 -24.14
C MET A 1 -1.02 4.32 -24.48
N ASN A 2 -0.44 5.40 -25.00
CA ASN A 2 0.99 5.44 -25.32
C ASN A 2 1.69 6.22 -24.20
N VAL A 3 2.56 5.56 -23.45
CA VAL A 3 3.29 6.17 -22.33
C VAL A 3 4.68 6.49 -22.85
N ASP A 4 5.07 7.75 -22.77
CA ASP A 4 6.41 8.18 -23.17
C ASP A 4 7.38 7.90 -22.01
N LEU A 5 8.25 6.91 -22.20
CA LEU A 5 9.26 6.52 -21.22
C LEU A 5 10.65 6.99 -21.67
N SER A 6 11.53 7.23 -20.70
CA SER A 6 12.94 7.45 -21.05
C SER A 6 13.53 6.18 -21.70
N PRO A 7 14.56 6.32 -22.55
CA PRO A 7 15.19 5.18 -23.21
C PRO A 7 15.68 4.09 -22.24
N GLU A 8 16.12 4.49 -21.05
CA GLU A 8 16.58 3.56 -20.01
C GLU A 8 15.42 2.73 -19.44
N ASN A 9 14.26 3.36 -19.23
CA ASN A 9 13.07 2.69 -18.72
C ASN A 9 12.44 1.78 -19.79
N GLU A 10 12.51 2.16 -21.06
CA GLU A 10 12.13 1.29 -22.18
C GLU A 10 12.91 -0.02 -22.17
N LEU A 11 14.25 0.08 -22.08
CA LEU A 11 15.15 -1.08 -22.03
C LEU A 11 14.90 -1.94 -20.79
N PHE A 12 14.64 -1.31 -19.65
CA PHE A 12 14.33 -2.03 -18.42
C PHE A 12 13.03 -2.85 -18.56
N VAL A 13 11.95 -2.23 -19.06
CA VAL A 13 10.66 -2.92 -19.25
C VAL A 13 10.80 -4.07 -20.26
N ASP A 14 11.51 -3.85 -21.37
CA ASP A 14 11.77 -4.93 -22.33
C ASP A 14 12.58 -6.07 -21.70
N SER A 15 13.55 -5.75 -20.83
CA SER A 15 14.38 -6.76 -20.17
C SER A 15 13.58 -7.68 -19.23
N VAL A 16 12.63 -7.15 -18.45
CA VAL A 16 11.85 -7.95 -17.49
C VAL A 16 10.79 -8.80 -18.19
N VAL A 17 10.25 -8.31 -19.31
CA VAL A 17 9.37 -9.11 -20.18
C VAL A 17 10.16 -10.22 -20.87
N ALA A 18 11.35 -9.93 -21.39
CA ALA A 18 12.20 -10.93 -22.04
C ALA A 18 12.69 -12.03 -21.07
N GLN A 19 12.84 -11.70 -19.79
CA GLN A 19 13.15 -12.66 -18.72
C GLN A 19 11.94 -13.50 -18.29
N GLY A 20 10.74 -13.16 -18.79
CA GLY A 20 9.50 -13.85 -18.44
C GLY A 20 8.96 -13.50 -17.05
N GLU A 21 9.43 -12.40 -16.45
CA GLU A 21 8.89 -11.92 -15.17
C GLU A 21 7.47 -11.36 -15.34
N TYR A 22 7.15 -10.86 -16.54
CA TYR A 22 5.82 -10.38 -16.94
C TYR A 22 5.47 -10.89 -18.34
N ALA A 23 4.19 -11.14 -18.59
CA ALA A 23 3.70 -11.66 -19.87
C ALA A 23 3.82 -10.64 -21.00
N ASP A 24 3.63 -9.36 -20.69
CA ASP A 24 3.79 -8.26 -21.64
C ASP A 24 4.20 -6.95 -20.96
N ARG A 25 4.51 -5.95 -21.79
CA ARG A 25 4.90 -4.60 -21.34
C ARG A 25 3.81 -3.91 -20.53
N ARG A 26 2.53 -4.19 -20.82
CA ARG A 26 1.41 -3.55 -20.14
C ARG A 26 1.33 -4.07 -18.70
N GLU A 27 1.45 -5.37 -18.50
CA GLU A 27 1.46 -5.98 -17.17
C GLU A 27 2.62 -5.43 -16.33
N ALA A 28 3.82 -5.36 -16.90
CA ALA A 28 4.98 -4.77 -16.21
C ALA A 28 4.75 -3.31 -15.79
N LEU A 29 4.12 -2.50 -16.66
CA LEU A 29 3.81 -1.09 -16.35
C LEU A 29 2.67 -0.95 -15.34
N ASP A 30 1.64 -1.79 -15.43
CA ASP A 30 0.53 -1.79 -14.48
C ASP A 30 1.05 -2.12 -13.07
N GLU A 31 1.94 -3.10 -12.93
CA GLU A 31 2.60 -3.43 -11.67
C GLU A 31 3.51 -2.31 -11.15
N ALA A 32 4.27 -1.65 -12.02
CA ALA A 32 5.06 -0.48 -11.65
C ALA A 32 4.19 0.65 -11.06
N VAL A 33 3.02 0.91 -11.68
CA VAL A 33 2.05 1.90 -11.18
C VAL A 33 1.43 1.45 -9.84
N GLN A 34 1.11 0.16 -9.68
CA GLN A 34 0.62 -0.36 -8.40
C GLN A 34 1.65 -0.19 -7.28
N LEU A 35 2.90 -0.50 -7.56
CA LEU A 35 4.00 -0.32 -6.60
C LEU A 35 4.15 1.14 -6.19
N LEU A 36 4.10 2.07 -7.15
CA LEU A 36 4.15 3.51 -6.86
C LEU A 36 2.97 3.94 -5.97
N ARG A 37 1.75 3.50 -6.26
CA ARG A 37 0.57 3.80 -5.45
C ARG A 37 0.73 3.29 -4.01
N ARG A 38 1.22 2.07 -3.84
CA ARG A 38 1.48 1.47 -2.52
C ARG A 38 2.54 2.27 -1.76
N HIS A 39 3.61 2.68 -2.44
CA HIS A 39 4.66 3.51 -1.83
C HIS A 39 4.12 4.87 -1.38
N VAL A 40 3.35 5.56 -2.22
CA VAL A 40 2.72 6.85 -1.86
C VAL A 40 1.79 6.69 -0.67
N TRP A 41 0.96 5.65 -0.66
CA TRP A 41 0.07 5.36 0.45
C TRP A 41 0.84 5.09 1.75
N LEU A 42 1.87 4.24 1.70
CA LEU A 42 2.67 3.89 2.86
C LEU A 42 3.36 5.13 3.44
N ARG A 43 3.94 5.97 2.59
CA ARG A 43 4.57 7.22 3.01
C ARG A 43 3.56 8.15 3.71
N LYS A 44 2.33 8.23 3.18
CA LYS A 44 1.25 8.98 3.81
C LYS A 44 0.89 8.41 5.19
N ALA A 45 0.68 7.10 5.28
CA ALA A 45 0.33 6.44 6.54
C ALA A 45 1.43 6.59 7.61
N ILE A 46 2.71 6.50 7.21
CA ILE A 46 3.85 6.75 8.10
C ILE A 46 3.83 8.20 8.60
N ASN A 47 3.67 9.17 7.69
CA ASN A 47 3.64 10.58 8.07
C ASN A 47 2.46 10.90 9.00
N GLU A 48 1.28 10.34 8.74
CA GLU A 48 0.10 10.48 9.60
C GLU A 48 0.35 9.85 10.98
N GLY A 49 0.94 8.64 11.03
CA GLY A 49 1.30 7.99 12.28
C GLY A 49 2.35 8.74 13.09
N LEU A 50 3.35 9.36 12.43
CA LEU A 50 4.38 10.17 13.08
C LEU A 50 3.87 11.54 13.54
N ALA A 51 2.87 12.09 12.86
CA ALA A 51 2.24 13.37 13.23
C ALA A 51 1.21 13.23 14.37
N GLY A 52 0.73 12.02 14.62
CA GLY A 52 -0.23 11.73 15.69
C GLY A 52 0.42 11.66 17.08
N GLU A 53 -0.42 11.77 18.11
CA GLU A 53 0.00 11.48 19.48
C GLU A 53 0.11 9.96 19.69
N THR A 54 1.14 9.53 20.41
CA THR A 54 1.29 8.12 20.78
C THR A 54 0.36 7.78 21.94
N ILE A 55 -0.30 6.62 21.86
CA ILE A 55 -1.17 6.12 22.92
C ILE A 55 -0.51 4.88 23.53
N PRO A 56 -0.40 4.78 24.87
CA PRO A 56 0.09 3.55 25.52
C PRO A 56 -0.78 2.35 25.16
N ALA A 57 -0.14 1.19 24.92
CA ALA A 57 -0.83 -0.01 24.46
C ALA A 57 -1.92 -0.48 25.44
N GLU A 58 -1.71 -0.31 26.74
CA GLU A 58 -2.66 -0.69 27.80
C GLU A 58 -3.97 0.11 27.70
N VAL A 59 -3.88 1.38 27.29
CA VAL A 59 -5.05 2.26 27.08
C VAL A 59 -5.86 1.75 25.89
N VAL A 60 -5.19 1.46 24.76
CA VAL A 60 -5.82 0.90 23.56
C VAL A 60 -6.53 -0.42 23.87
N HIS A 61 -5.86 -1.34 24.58
CA HIS A 61 -6.46 -2.62 24.94
C HIS A 61 -7.69 -2.49 25.85
N ARG A 62 -7.64 -1.56 26.81
CA ARG A 62 -8.77 -1.31 27.71
C ARG A 62 -9.98 -0.78 26.93
N GLU A 63 -9.77 0.20 26.05
CA GLU A 63 -10.83 0.80 25.25
C GLU A 63 -11.46 -0.19 24.27
N LEU A 64 -10.65 -1.01 23.58
CA LEU A 64 -11.16 -2.05 22.68
C LEU A 64 -12.04 -3.07 23.41
N ARG A 65 -11.66 -3.49 24.63
CA ARG A 65 -12.49 -4.40 25.43
C ARG A 65 -13.83 -3.77 25.83
N GLN A 66 -13.83 -2.48 26.15
CA GLN A 66 -15.07 -1.77 26.47
C GLN A 66 -15.99 -1.66 25.26
N GLN A 67 -15.45 -1.34 24.08
CA GLN A 67 -16.21 -1.29 22.83
C GLN A 67 -16.80 -2.65 22.46
N LEU A 68 -16.02 -3.73 22.58
CA LEU A 68 -16.51 -5.09 22.32
C LEU A 68 -17.67 -5.46 23.24
N ALA A 69 -17.53 -5.19 24.55
CA ALA A 69 -18.61 -5.46 25.51
C ALA A 69 -19.89 -4.65 25.21
N GLU A 70 -19.75 -3.44 24.66
CA GLU A 70 -20.90 -2.64 24.25
C GLU A 70 -21.56 -3.17 22.97
N ILE A 71 -20.78 -3.65 22.01
CA ILE A 71 -21.31 -4.30 20.80
C ILE A 71 -22.06 -5.58 21.18
N GLU A 72 -21.49 -6.42 22.05
CA GLU A 72 -22.12 -7.66 22.51
C GLU A 72 -23.47 -7.41 23.19
N LYS A 73 -23.56 -6.36 24.02
CA LYS A 73 -24.83 -5.95 24.64
C LYS A 73 -25.90 -5.47 23.65
N ARG A 74 -25.50 -4.95 22.49
CA ARG A 74 -26.45 -4.50 21.44
C ARG A 74 -26.96 -5.64 20.57
N LEU A 75 -26.30 -6.80 20.60
CA LEU A 75 -26.65 -7.98 19.82
C LEU A 75 -27.50 -8.99 20.61
N GLN A 76 -27.67 -8.78 21.93
CA GLN A 76 -28.57 -9.53 22.82
C GLN A 76 -29.93 -8.82 22.92
#